data_AF-A0AA38GR62-F1
#
_entry.id   AF-A0AA38GR62-F1
#
_cell.length_a   1.000
_cell.length_b   1.000
_cell.length_c   1.000
_cell.angle_alpha   90.00
_cell.angle_beta   90.00
_cell.angle_gamma   90.00
#
_symmetry.space_group_name_H-M   'P 1'
#
loop_
_entity.id
_entity.type
_entity.pdbx_description
1 polymer ?
#
loop_
_entity_poly.entity_id
_entity_poly.type
_entity_poly.pdbx_seq_one_letter_code
_entity_poly.pdbx_strand_id
1 'polypeptide(L)'
;GGILFKGNLRGEATNSYTKLTKKLQERFGDQYKLFLLVNPEDDRPVAVVVPKESLQAEPTAVPEWFAASAFGLVTVYTILLRNSPAFQLNFLSSFGNLGLLKEGLPGALITVAILGAHEIGHILVARKVGAELAVPYFVPSWQIGSFGAITRIKNVMPNRKDLLQFAVAGPLAGFSLAFLILLTGFILPPNNGQEVILDVSVFHESFLVGSIAKVILGDVLKEGTKVAVNPLVIWAWSGLLINALNSIPAGELDGGRISQALWGRKEVALEDCHMPSDVNLGDTPSFDALLLGDRLSVNALSIDTLSSDALLGNAPLGNTLLGDAPSVGALLGDASSMTQR
;
A
#
# COMPACT_ATOMS: atom_id res chain seq x y z
N GLY A 1 -12.81 20.49 17.57
CA GLY A 1 -13.27 21.61 16.70
C GLY A 1 -12.36 22.80 16.90
N GLY A 2 -12.07 23.58 15.85
CA GLY A 2 -11.14 24.73 15.91
C GLY A 2 -11.82 26.09 15.77
N ILE A 3 -11.10 27.16 16.08
CA ILE A 3 -11.54 28.56 15.96
C ILE A 3 -10.84 29.22 14.77
N LEU A 4 -11.62 29.88 13.92
CA LEU A 4 -11.16 30.57 12.70
C LEU A 4 -11.11 32.09 12.91
N PHE A 5 -9.91 32.65 13.00
CA PHE A 5 -9.68 34.09 13.10
C PHE A 5 -9.46 34.70 11.71
N LYS A 6 -10.55 35.13 11.06
CA LYS A 6 -10.49 35.95 9.84
C LYS A 6 -10.11 37.40 10.21
N GLY A 7 -9.12 37.98 9.53
CA GLY A 7 -8.70 39.37 9.73
C GLY A 7 -7.41 39.72 8.99
N ASN A 8 -7.06 41.01 8.92
CA ASN A 8 -5.84 41.45 8.22
C ASN A 8 -4.60 41.30 9.14
N LEU A 9 -3.61 40.53 8.70
CA LEU A 9 -2.30 40.48 9.36
C LEU A 9 -1.62 41.85 9.29
N ARG A 10 -1.02 42.29 10.40
CA ARG A 10 -0.28 43.55 10.48
C ARG A 10 1.23 43.29 10.55
N GLY A 11 1.85 43.24 9.37
CA GLY A 11 3.27 42.94 9.18
C GLY A 11 3.51 41.62 8.48
N GLU A 12 4.77 41.24 8.37
CA GLU A 12 5.22 40.03 7.68
C GLU A 12 4.66 38.74 8.32
N ALA A 13 4.33 37.75 7.48
CA ALA A 13 3.67 36.52 7.91
C ALA A 13 4.49 35.71 8.91
N THR A 14 5.77 35.48 8.64
CA THR A 14 6.69 34.70 9.49
C THR A 14 6.85 35.32 10.88
N ASN A 15 7.10 36.63 10.93
CA ASN A 15 7.24 37.38 12.17
C ASN A 15 5.92 37.44 12.96
N SER A 16 4.78 37.57 12.27
CA SER A 16 3.45 37.51 12.88
C SER A 16 3.13 36.12 13.46
N TYR A 17 3.45 35.04 12.72
CA TYR A 17 3.24 33.66 13.16
C TYR A 17 4.02 33.35 14.43
N THR A 18 5.31 33.66 14.48
CA THR A 18 6.16 33.44 15.66
C THR A 18 5.64 34.20 16.88
N LYS A 19 5.22 35.46 16.70
CA LYS A 19 4.69 36.32 17.77
C LYS A 19 3.31 35.86 18.28
N LEU A 20 2.44 35.36 17.40
CA LEU A 20 1.15 34.78 17.77
C LEU A 20 1.31 33.43 18.48
N THR A 21 2.17 32.54 17.95
CA THR A 21 2.46 31.22 18.53
C THR A 21 3.03 31.37 19.94
N LYS A 22 4.02 32.26 20.15
CA LYS A 22 4.58 32.54 21.48
C LYS A 22 3.51 33.02 22.45
N LYS A 23 2.65 33.96 22.04
CA LYS A 23 1.54 34.47 22.88
C LYS A 23 0.48 33.42 23.20
N LEU A 24 0.21 32.49 22.28
CA LEU A 24 -0.70 31.37 22.50
C LEU A 24 -0.12 30.44 23.57
N GLN A 25 1.16 30.10 23.44
CA GLN A 25 1.89 29.21 24.34
C GLN A 25 2.12 29.82 25.73
N GLU A 26 2.39 31.13 25.82
CA GLU A 26 2.48 31.89 27.07
C GLU A 26 1.16 31.93 27.87
N ARG A 27 0.00 31.79 27.19
CA ARG A 27 -1.32 32.00 27.80
C ARG A 27 -2.15 30.73 27.97
N PHE A 28 -1.94 29.71 27.14
CA PHE A 28 -2.69 28.46 27.12
C PHE A 28 -1.79 27.21 27.08
N GLY A 29 -0.47 27.37 27.20
CA GLY A 29 0.48 26.27 27.12
C GLY A 29 0.45 25.56 25.76
N ASP A 30 0.63 24.24 25.79
CA ASP A 30 0.67 23.36 24.61
C ASP A 30 -0.73 22.77 24.26
N GLN A 31 -1.81 23.34 24.79
CA GLN A 31 -3.19 22.86 24.56
C GLN A 31 -3.70 23.14 23.13
N TYR A 32 -3.17 24.16 22.45
CA TYR A 32 -3.66 24.62 21.15
C TYR A 32 -2.51 24.81 20.16
N LYS A 33 -2.72 24.41 18.90
CA LYS A 33 -1.78 24.66 17.80
C LYS A 33 -2.34 25.69 16.82
N LEU A 34 -1.50 26.67 16.47
CA LEU A 34 -1.81 27.72 15.49
C LEU A 34 -1.31 27.31 14.10
N PHE A 35 -2.17 27.48 13.11
CA PHE A 35 -1.84 27.42 11.70
C PHE A 35 -2.17 28.76 11.04
N LEU A 36 -1.28 29.26 10.19
CA LEU A 36 -1.55 30.39 9.31
C LEU A 36 -1.78 29.85 7.91
N LEU A 37 -3.02 29.92 7.44
CA LEU A 37 -3.45 29.48 6.11
C LEU A 37 -3.74 30.71 5.25
N VAL A 38 -3.83 30.52 3.94
CA VAL A 38 -4.31 31.53 2.99
C VAL A 38 -5.72 31.12 2.55
N ASN A 39 -6.72 32.01 2.65
CA ASN A 39 -8.07 31.69 2.18
C ASN A 39 -8.06 31.57 0.65
N PRO A 40 -8.43 30.42 0.03
CA PRO A 40 -8.38 30.29 -1.42
C PRO A 40 -9.26 31.28 -2.19
N GLU A 41 -10.31 31.82 -1.57
CA GLU A 41 -11.26 32.78 -2.16
C GLU A 41 -10.73 34.23 -2.18
N ASP A 42 -10.03 34.65 -1.12
CA ASP A 42 -9.60 36.05 -0.91
C ASP A 42 -8.08 36.28 -1.06
N ASP A 43 -7.30 35.20 -1.09
CA ASP A 43 -5.86 35.13 -0.82
C ASP A 43 -5.37 35.87 0.45
N ARG A 44 -6.28 36.10 1.42
CA ARG A 44 -5.96 36.70 2.72
C ARG A 44 -5.44 35.66 3.72
N PRO A 45 -4.45 36.01 4.57
CA PRO A 45 -4.00 35.13 5.64
C PRO A 45 -5.06 34.99 6.74
N VAL A 46 -5.40 33.75 7.09
CA VAL A 46 -6.37 33.40 8.13
C VAL A 46 -5.66 32.57 9.20
N ALA A 47 -5.84 32.94 10.47
CA ALA A 47 -5.27 32.22 11.59
C ALA A 47 -6.27 31.17 12.11
N VAL A 48 -5.88 29.90 12.09
CA VAL A 48 -6.70 28.77 12.57
C VAL A 48 -6.08 28.21 13.85
N VAL A 49 -6.85 28.21 14.94
CA VAL A 49 -6.41 27.66 16.23
C VAL A 49 -7.18 26.38 16.52
N VAL A 50 -6.47 25.27 16.68
CA VAL A 50 -7.06 23.94 16.85
C VAL A 50 -6.60 23.33 18.18
N PRO A 51 -7.50 22.78 19.03
CA PRO A 51 -7.12 22.00 20.21
C PRO A 51 -6.25 20.81 19.82
N LYS A 52 -5.13 20.62 20.52
CA LYS A 52 -4.13 19.58 20.21
C LYS A 52 -4.69 18.17 20.35
N GLU A 53 -5.67 17.98 21.23
CA GLU A 53 -6.46 16.75 21.39
C GLU A 53 -7.19 16.38 20.09
N SER A 54 -7.84 17.35 19.42
CA SER A 54 -8.53 17.13 18.14
C SER A 54 -7.61 17.00 16.92
N LEU A 55 -6.29 16.93 17.14
CA LEU A 55 -5.29 16.53 16.14
C LEU A 55 -4.72 15.12 16.44
N GLN A 56 -5.08 14.51 17.56
CA GLN A 56 -4.70 13.15 17.91
C GLN A 56 -5.79 12.19 17.42
N ALA A 57 -5.38 11.07 16.84
CA ALA A 57 -6.31 10.00 16.50
C ALA A 57 -6.83 9.34 17.80
N GLU A 58 -8.13 9.10 17.88
CA GLU A 58 -8.73 8.38 19.01
C GLU A 58 -8.15 6.96 19.12
N PRO A 59 -7.97 6.41 20.33
CA PRO A 59 -7.39 5.09 20.54
C PRO A 59 -8.26 4.01 19.89
N THR A 60 -7.70 3.32 18.90
CA THR A 60 -8.37 2.20 18.23
C THR A 60 -8.61 1.04 19.19
N ALA A 61 -9.73 0.34 19.01
CA ALA A 61 -10.10 -0.82 19.84
C ALA A 61 -9.08 -1.96 19.83
N VAL A 62 -8.19 -2.00 18.84
CA VAL A 62 -7.00 -2.87 18.78
C VAL A 62 -5.75 -1.99 18.93
N PRO A 63 -4.75 -2.38 19.75
CA PRO A 63 -3.50 -1.63 19.88
C PRO A 63 -2.72 -1.55 18.56
N GLU A 64 -2.22 -0.36 18.19
CA GLU A 64 -1.51 -0.12 16.93
C GLU A 64 -0.37 -1.14 16.68
N TRP A 65 0.40 -1.45 17.73
CA TRP A 65 1.53 -2.38 17.66
C TRP A 65 1.11 -3.81 17.33
N PHE A 66 -0.06 -4.26 17.78
CA PHE A 66 -0.54 -5.62 17.53
C PHE A 66 -0.97 -5.78 16.08
N ALA A 67 -1.74 -4.82 15.56
CA ALA A 67 -2.13 -4.77 14.15
C ALA A 67 -0.89 -4.69 13.24
N ALA A 68 0.04 -3.77 13.51
CA ALA A 68 1.29 -3.65 12.74
C ALA A 68 2.15 -4.93 12.81
N SER A 69 2.18 -5.63 13.95
CA SER A 69 2.88 -6.92 14.07
C SER A 69 2.24 -8.02 13.23
N ALA A 70 0.91 -8.13 13.23
CA ALA A 70 0.19 -9.11 12.42
C ALA A 70 0.39 -8.85 10.91
N PHE A 71 0.24 -7.60 10.47
CA PHE A 71 0.50 -7.17 9.09
C PHE A 71 1.97 -7.38 8.68
N GLY A 72 2.92 -7.11 9.58
CA GLY A 72 4.35 -7.40 9.38
C GLY A 72 4.65 -8.89 9.21
N LEU A 73 4.08 -9.77 10.05
CA LEU A 73 4.25 -11.22 9.95
C LEU A 73 3.68 -11.78 8.63
N VAL A 74 2.49 -11.33 8.23
CA VAL A 74 1.89 -11.72 6.94
C VAL A 74 2.74 -11.20 5.78
N THR A 75 3.30 -9.98 5.88
CA THR A 75 4.19 -9.41 4.84
C THR A 75 5.50 -10.18 4.71
N VAL A 76 6.14 -10.58 5.82
CA VAL A 76 7.33 -11.44 5.79
C VAL A 76 7.01 -12.78 5.13
N TYR A 77 5.84 -13.36 5.42
CA TYR A 77 5.38 -14.59 4.78
C TYR A 77 5.15 -14.41 3.26
N THR A 78 4.44 -13.37 2.82
CA THR A 78 4.22 -13.11 1.38
C THR A 78 5.50 -12.76 0.64
N ILE A 79 6.47 -12.09 1.27
CA ILE A 79 7.80 -11.88 0.69
C ILE A 79 8.56 -13.21 0.53
N LEU A 80 8.52 -14.11 1.53
CA LEU A 80 9.15 -15.44 1.42
C LEU A 80 8.50 -16.29 0.31
N LEU A 81 7.17 -16.28 0.21
CA LEU A 81 6.42 -16.93 -0.88
C LEU A 81 6.78 -16.36 -2.25
N ARG A 82 6.87 -15.03 -2.38
CA ARG A 82 7.21 -14.36 -3.65
C ARG A 82 8.62 -14.72 -4.12
N ASN A 83 9.54 -15.01 -3.20
CA ASN A 83 10.92 -15.34 -3.49
C ASN A 83 11.21 -16.84 -3.63
N SER A 84 10.22 -17.74 -3.45
CA SER A 84 10.37 -19.20 -3.65
C SER A 84 9.62 -19.68 -4.91
N PRO A 85 10.30 -19.88 -6.06
CA PRO A 85 9.66 -20.30 -7.31
C PRO A 85 9.01 -21.69 -7.22
N ALA A 86 9.65 -22.61 -6.50
CA ALA A 86 9.15 -23.97 -6.31
C ALA A 86 7.78 -23.99 -5.58
N PHE A 87 7.61 -23.11 -4.58
CA PHE A 87 6.36 -22.98 -3.82
C PHE A 87 5.22 -22.40 -4.65
N GLN A 88 5.51 -21.46 -5.57
CA GLN A 88 4.49 -20.87 -6.45
C GLN A 88 3.92 -21.88 -7.45
N LEU A 89 4.78 -22.70 -8.06
CA LEU A 89 4.36 -23.72 -9.03
C LEU A 89 3.59 -24.88 -8.39
N ASN A 90 3.82 -25.16 -7.11
CA ASN A 90 3.31 -26.34 -6.40
C ASN A 90 2.52 -25.97 -5.13
N PHE A 91 1.79 -24.85 -5.14
CA PHE A 91 1.17 -24.26 -3.93
C PHE A 91 0.43 -25.28 -3.05
N LEU A 92 -0.53 -26.03 -3.63
CA LEU A 92 -1.38 -26.99 -2.91
C LEU A 92 -0.58 -28.15 -2.27
N SER A 93 0.48 -28.62 -2.93
CA SER A 93 1.35 -29.69 -2.42
C SER A 93 2.50 -29.17 -1.53
N SER A 94 2.76 -27.86 -1.52
CA SER A 94 3.85 -27.24 -0.77
C SER A 94 3.47 -26.78 0.65
N PHE A 95 2.17 -26.72 0.98
CA PHE A 95 1.67 -26.23 2.28
C PHE A 95 2.30 -26.88 3.53
N GLY A 96 2.80 -28.11 3.44
CA GLY A 96 3.49 -28.80 4.53
C GLY A 96 5.02 -28.65 4.54
N ASN A 97 5.63 -28.10 3.47
CA ASN A 97 7.08 -28.17 3.27
C ASN A 97 7.80 -26.86 3.65
N LEU A 98 8.12 -26.75 4.94
CA LEU A 98 8.96 -25.67 5.52
C LEU A 98 10.38 -25.59 4.91
N GLY A 99 10.82 -26.58 4.14
CA GLY A 99 12.08 -26.52 3.39
C GLY A 99 12.05 -25.50 2.25
N LEU A 100 10.96 -25.46 1.48
CA LEU A 100 10.81 -24.59 0.30
C LEU A 100 10.77 -23.10 0.66
N LEU A 101 10.38 -22.75 1.89
CA LEU A 101 10.45 -21.37 2.40
C LEU A 101 11.90 -20.92 2.69
N LYS A 102 12.84 -21.84 2.91
CA LYS A 102 14.26 -21.51 3.07
C LYS A 102 14.93 -21.15 1.75
N GLU A 103 14.44 -21.70 0.64
CA GLU A 103 14.92 -21.38 -0.72
C GLU A 103 14.63 -19.91 -1.08
N GLY A 104 13.49 -19.38 -0.65
CA GLY A 104 13.14 -17.96 -0.83
C GLY A 104 13.82 -16.99 0.15
N LEU A 105 14.54 -17.49 1.16
CA LEU A 105 15.14 -16.66 2.21
C LEU A 105 16.16 -15.62 1.69
N PRO A 106 17.07 -15.92 0.74
CA PRO A 106 18.03 -14.93 0.25
C PRO A 106 17.35 -13.74 -0.44
N GLY A 107 16.39 -14.00 -1.32
CA GLY A 107 15.60 -12.93 -1.98
C GLY A 107 14.74 -12.16 -0.99
N ALA A 108 14.12 -12.85 -0.03
CA ALA A 108 13.35 -12.20 1.03
C ALA A 108 14.19 -11.26 1.90
N LEU A 109 15.44 -11.63 2.23
CA LEU A 109 16.37 -10.78 2.96
C LEU A 109 16.74 -9.52 2.14
N ILE A 110 16.93 -9.65 0.82
CA ILE A 110 17.16 -8.49 -0.07
C ILE A 110 15.94 -7.56 -0.10
N THR A 111 14.71 -8.11 -0.28
CA THR A 111 13.48 -7.30 -0.27
C THR A 111 13.30 -6.59 1.09
N VAL A 112 13.44 -7.31 2.21
CA VAL A 112 13.32 -6.73 3.56
C VAL A 112 14.41 -5.70 3.86
N ALA A 113 15.64 -5.88 3.36
CA ALA A 113 16.70 -4.88 3.49
C ALA A 113 16.38 -3.58 2.74
N ILE A 114 15.76 -3.67 1.56
CA ILE A 114 15.34 -2.50 0.76
C ILE A 114 14.20 -1.74 1.45
N LEU A 115 13.16 -2.45 1.93
CA LEU A 115 12.08 -1.83 2.71
C LEU A 115 12.59 -1.27 4.05
N GLY A 116 13.54 -1.95 4.69
CA GLY A 116 14.20 -1.47 5.90
C GLY A 116 14.99 -0.18 5.67
N ALA A 117 15.73 -0.08 4.55
CA ALA A 117 16.44 1.14 4.18
C ALA A 117 15.49 2.31 3.89
N HIS A 118 14.34 2.04 3.27
CA HIS A 118 13.27 3.00 3.05
C HIS A 118 12.74 3.59 4.38
N GLU A 119 12.31 2.74 5.32
CA GLU A 119 11.85 3.19 6.64
C GLU A 119 12.96 3.88 7.46
N ILE A 120 14.21 3.40 7.37
CA ILE A 120 15.35 4.08 7.99
C ILE A 120 15.55 5.49 7.40
N GLY A 121 15.32 5.68 6.10
CA GLY A 121 15.31 7.01 5.47
C GLY A 121 14.31 7.96 6.13
N HIS A 122 13.06 7.54 6.27
CA HIS A 122 12.02 8.29 6.98
C HIS A 122 12.40 8.59 8.44
N ILE A 123 12.86 7.59 9.20
CA ILE A 123 13.25 7.74 10.60
C ILE A 123 14.42 8.73 10.75
N LEU A 124 15.42 8.68 9.87
CA LEU A 124 16.59 9.56 9.91
C LEU A 124 16.26 11.03 9.60
N VAL A 125 15.26 11.31 8.76
CA VAL A 125 14.82 12.68 8.50
C VAL A 125 13.80 13.14 9.53
N ALA A 126 12.86 12.29 9.96
CA ALA A 126 11.90 12.60 11.03
C ALA A 126 12.60 13.10 12.31
N ARG A 127 13.67 12.41 12.74
CA ARG A 127 14.52 12.82 13.87
C ARG A 127 15.20 14.19 13.69
N LYS A 128 15.47 14.61 12.46
CA LYS A 128 16.08 15.93 12.15
C LYS A 128 15.07 17.06 12.14
N VAL A 129 13.82 16.80 11.73
CA VAL A 129 12.75 17.81 11.62
C VAL A 129 11.78 17.82 12.82
N GLY A 130 11.98 16.95 13.81
CA GLY A 130 11.11 16.84 15.00
C GLY A 130 9.77 16.16 14.73
N ALA A 131 9.68 15.32 13.68
CA ALA A 131 8.47 14.58 13.37
C ALA A 131 8.35 13.31 14.24
N GLU A 132 7.17 13.10 14.81
CA GLU A 132 6.80 11.90 15.55
C GLU A 132 6.14 10.91 14.58
N LEU A 133 6.65 9.67 14.51
CA LEU A 133 6.12 8.64 13.62
C LEU A 133 5.28 7.62 14.39
N ALA A 134 4.29 7.05 13.69
CA ALA A 134 3.59 5.85 14.12
C ALA A 134 4.45 4.59 13.85
N VAL A 135 3.95 3.43 14.27
CA VAL A 135 4.52 2.14 13.85
C VAL A 135 4.26 1.96 12.34
N PRO A 136 5.24 1.54 11.52
CA PRO A 136 5.03 1.23 10.10
C PRO A 136 4.02 0.09 9.92
N TYR A 137 3.01 0.30 9.08
CA TYR A 137 2.08 -0.75 8.67
C TYR A 137 2.55 -1.35 7.33
N PHE A 138 3.24 -2.49 7.40
CA PHE A 138 3.67 -3.25 6.22
C PHE A 138 2.46 -3.87 5.51
N VAL A 139 2.32 -3.60 4.21
CA VAL A 139 1.18 -4.09 3.42
C VAL A 139 1.63 -5.35 2.65
N PRO A 140 1.03 -6.52 2.91
CA PRO A 140 1.37 -7.75 2.20
C PRO A 140 0.84 -7.72 0.76
N SER A 141 1.51 -8.40 -0.16
CA SER A 141 1.04 -8.57 -1.54
C SER A 141 1.32 -9.99 -2.03
N TRP A 142 0.30 -10.66 -2.56
CA TRP A 142 0.48 -11.96 -3.21
C TRP A 142 1.32 -11.86 -4.50
N GLN A 143 1.12 -10.79 -5.28
CA GLN A 143 1.74 -10.63 -6.60
C GLN A 143 3.21 -10.22 -6.54
N ILE A 144 3.58 -9.35 -5.60
CA ILE A 144 4.93 -8.75 -5.50
C ILE A 144 5.59 -8.89 -4.11
N GLY A 145 5.01 -9.70 -3.22
CA GLY A 145 5.51 -9.94 -1.86
C GLY A 145 5.05 -8.88 -0.85
N SER A 146 5.15 -7.60 -1.19
CA SER A 146 4.65 -6.49 -0.38
C SER A 146 4.28 -5.30 -1.26
N PHE A 147 3.35 -4.45 -0.82
CA PHE A 147 3.13 -3.13 -1.41
C PHE A 147 3.96 -2.01 -0.74
N GLY A 148 4.87 -2.36 0.17
CA GLY A 148 5.65 -1.40 0.97
C GLY A 148 5.14 -1.32 2.41
N ALA A 149 5.39 -0.18 3.05
CA ALA A 149 4.82 0.16 4.36
C ALA A 149 4.21 1.56 4.35
N ILE A 150 3.20 1.76 5.21
CA ILE A 150 2.56 3.06 5.43
C ILE A 150 2.92 3.53 6.84
N THR A 151 3.84 4.49 6.91
CA THR A 151 4.29 5.10 8.17
C THR A 151 3.59 6.44 8.36
N ARG A 152 2.56 6.45 9.21
CA ARG A 152 1.80 7.67 9.57
C ARG A 152 2.63 8.62 10.44
N ILE A 153 2.38 9.92 10.29
CA ILE A 153 3.00 10.96 11.12
C ILE A 153 2.00 11.36 12.21
N LYS A 154 2.43 11.41 13.47
CA LYS A 154 1.58 11.70 14.64
C LYS A 154 1.49 13.19 14.99
N ASN A 155 2.45 14.01 14.56
CA ASN A 155 2.44 15.45 14.81
C ASN A 155 2.44 16.26 13.49
N VAL A 156 1.75 17.40 13.47
CA VAL A 156 1.62 18.19 12.22
C VAL A 156 2.94 18.91 11.90
N MET A 157 3.53 18.62 10.74
CA MET A 157 4.73 19.31 10.21
C MET A 157 4.60 20.83 10.27
N PRO A 158 5.66 21.57 10.66
CA PRO A 158 5.63 23.03 10.67
C PRO A 158 5.75 23.64 9.27
N ASN A 159 6.56 23.06 8.37
CA ASN A 159 6.78 23.60 7.01
C ASN A 159 6.57 22.53 5.92
N ARG A 160 6.12 22.96 4.73
CA ARG A 160 6.06 22.10 3.53
C ARG A 160 7.44 21.54 3.14
N LYS A 161 8.52 22.32 3.36
CA LYS A 161 9.90 21.88 3.13
C LYS A 161 10.26 20.63 3.93
N ASP A 162 9.82 20.58 5.19
CA ASP A 162 10.13 19.48 6.10
C ASP A 162 9.32 18.23 5.74
N LEU A 163 8.07 18.42 5.31
CA LEU A 163 7.24 17.37 4.72
C LEU A 163 7.86 16.80 3.44
N LEU A 164 8.33 17.65 2.52
CA LEU A 164 9.01 17.23 1.29
C LEU A 164 10.30 16.45 1.60
N GLN A 165 11.14 16.96 2.50
CA GLN A 165 12.36 16.29 2.91
C GLN A 165 12.07 14.92 3.55
N PHE A 166 11.04 14.82 4.39
CA PHE A 166 10.61 13.56 4.98
C PHE A 166 10.08 12.57 3.94
N ALA A 167 9.21 13.02 3.03
CA ALA A 167 8.57 12.18 2.03
C ALA A 167 9.55 11.69 0.95
N VAL A 168 10.55 12.48 0.56
CA VAL A 168 11.61 12.02 -0.37
C VAL A 168 12.58 11.04 0.30
N ALA A 169 12.71 11.06 1.63
CA ALA A 169 13.78 10.35 2.34
C ALA A 169 13.73 8.83 2.19
N GLY A 170 12.56 8.21 2.38
CA GLY A 170 12.39 6.77 2.24
C GLY A 170 12.53 6.30 0.78
N PRO A 171 11.75 6.86 -0.17
CA PRO A 171 11.90 6.57 -1.59
C PRO A 171 13.33 6.72 -2.11
N LEU A 172 14.08 7.74 -1.68
CA LEU A 172 15.47 7.91 -2.09
C LEU A 172 16.40 6.85 -1.46
N ALA A 173 16.21 6.50 -0.19
CA ALA A 173 17.03 5.50 0.51
C ALA A 173 16.78 4.07 -0.02
N GLY A 174 15.51 3.68 -0.18
CA GLY A 174 15.12 2.38 -0.74
C GLY A 174 15.56 2.24 -2.20
N PHE A 175 15.35 3.27 -3.03
CA PHE A 175 15.87 3.31 -4.40
C PHE A 175 17.40 3.15 -4.43
N SER A 176 18.14 3.91 -3.62
CA SER A 176 19.61 3.89 -3.65
C SER A 176 20.17 2.51 -3.31
N LEU A 177 19.63 1.83 -2.29
CA LEU A 177 20.09 0.49 -1.93
C LEU A 177 19.70 -0.53 -3.02
N ALA A 178 18.46 -0.51 -3.49
CA ALA A 178 17.99 -1.45 -4.51
C ALA A 178 18.73 -1.28 -5.85
N PHE A 179 19.00 -0.05 -6.26
CA PHE A 179 19.77 0.26 -7.47
C PHE A 179 21.22 -0.25 -7.40
N LEU A 180 21.89 -0.10 -6.25
CA LEU A 180 23.25 -0.65 -6.05
C LEU A 180 23.27 -2.19 -6.10
N ILE A 181 22.25 -2.85 -5.53
CA ILE A 181 22.11 -4.32 -5.60
C ILE A 181 21.79 -4.76 -7.03
N LEU A 182 20.96 -4.01 -7.78
CA LEU A 182 20.65 -4.28 -9.19
C LEU A 182 21.93 -4.23 -10.06
N LEU A 183 22.72 -3.17 -9.94
CA LEU A 183 24.01 -3.06 -10.64
C LEU A 183 24.96 -4.20 -10.26
N THR A 184 25.04 -4.54 -8.97
CA THR A 184 25.85 -5.67 -8.49
C THR A 184 25.39 -6.99 -9.10
N GLY A 185 24.08 -7.21 -9.24
CA GLY A 185 23.50 -8.40 -9.86
C GLY A 185 23.77 -8.53 -11.37
N PHE A 186 24.00 -7.42 -12.08
CA PHE A 186 24.44 -7.45 -13.49
C PHE A 186 25.95 -7.61 -13.66
N ILE A 187 26.75 -7.21 -12.68
CA ILE A 187 28.22 -7.30 -12.71
C ILE A 187 28.71 -8.67 -12.21
N LEU A 188 28.04 -9.27 -11.24
CA LEU A 188 28.36 -10.61 -10.76
C LEU A 188 27.87 -11.67 -11.75
N PRO A 189 28.68 -12.71 -12.04
CA PRO A 189 28.24 -13.82 -12.88
C PRO A 189 27.03 -14.55 -12.25
N PRO A 190 26.24 -15.29 -13.05
CA PRO A 190 25.34 -16.30 -12.53
C PRO A 190 26.12 -17.31 -11.65
N ASN A 191 25.59 -17.61 -10.46
CA ASN A 191 26.26 -18.52 -9.54
C ASN A 191 25.89 -19.97 -9.88
N ASN A 192 26.89 -20.85 -9.94
CA ASN A 192 26.80 -22.28 -10.25
C ASN A 192 25.55 -22.98 -9.64
N GLY A 193 24.49 -23.12 -10.42
CA GLY A 193 23.26 -23.83 -10.03
C GLY A 193 22.10 -22.97 -9.49
N GLN A 194 22.23 -21.64 -9.43
CA GLN A 194 21.11 -20.70 -9.17
C GLN A 194 21.08 -19.57 -10.20
N GLU A 195 21.02 -19.95 -11.47
CA GLU A 195 20.90 -19.01 -12.59
C GLU A 195 19.42 -18.79 -12.92
N VAL A 196 18.98 -17.55 -13.13
CA VAL A 196 17.64 -17.30 -13.67
C VAL A 196 17.76 -17.00 -15.16
N ILE A 197 17.18 -17.89 -15.96
CA ILE A 197 17.15 -17.77 -17.42
C ILE A 197 15.96 -16.87 -17.80
N LEU A 198 16.23 -15.64 -18.20
CA LEU A 198 15.24 -14.68 -18.67
C LEU A 198 15.23 -14.59 -20.20
N ASP A 199 14.08 -14.23 -20.76
CA ASP A 199 13.96 -13.84 -22.17
C ASP A 199 14.33 -12.36 -22.33
N VAL A 200 14.97 -11.98 -23.45
CA VAL A 200 15.37 -10.58 -23.71
C VAL A 200 14.19 -9.61 -23.68
N SER A 201 12.99 -10.06 -24.07
CA SER A 201 11.74 -9.26 -24.00
C SER A 201 11.48 -8.65 -22.62
N VAL A 202 11.79 -9.35 -21.52
CA VAL A 202 11.58 -8.88 -20.14
C VAL A 202 12.38 -7.61 -19.84
N PHE A 203 13.52 -7.41 -20.51
CA PHE A 203 14.33 -6.20 -20.37
C PHE A 203 13.77 -5.01 -21.16
N HIS A 204 12.98 -5.25 -22.22
CA HIS A 204 12.36 -4.19 -23.01
C HIS A 204 11.13 -3.57 -22.29
N GLU A 205 10.43 -4.35 -21.47
CA GLU A 205 9.29 -3.89 -20.64
C GLU A 205 9.68 -2.87 -19.55
N SER A 206 10.98 -2.69 -19.25
CA SER A 206 11.44 -1.77 -18.21
C SER A 206 12.59 -0.89 -18.70
N PHE A 207 12.30 0.38 -18.98
CA PHE A 207 13.29 1.36 -19.44
C PHE A 207 14.55 1.42 -18.56
N LEU A 208 14.40 1.35 -17.23
CA LEU A 208 15.51 1.36 -16.28
C LEU A 208 16.35 0.08 -16.37
N VAL A 209 15.72 -1.09 -16.28
CA VAL A 209 16.44 -2.38 -16.26
C VAL A 209 17.03 -2.69 -17.63
N GLY A 210 16.30 -2.42 -18.71
CA GLY A 210 16.75 -2.57 -20.10
C GLY A 210 17.92 -1.64 -20.45
N SER A 211 17.89 -0.39 -19.99
CA SER A 211 19.01 0.54 -20.22
C SER A 211 20.27 0.09 -19.48
N ILE A 212 20.16 -0.38 -18.23
CA ILE A 212 21.29 -0.94 -17.46
C ILE A 212 21.80 -2.23 -18.12
N ALA A 213 20.90 -3.14 -18.47
CA ALA A 213 21.25 -4.39 -19.15
C ALA A 213 21.97 -4.12 -20.49
N LYS A 214 21.49 -3.17 -21.30
CA LYS A 214 22.13 -2.80 -22.57
C LYS A 214 23.51 -2.18 -22.39
N VAL A 215 23.73 -1.42 -21.31
CA VAL A 215 25.05 -0.84 -21.01
C VAL A 215 26.06 -1.88 -20.50
N ILE A 216 25.61 -2.89 -19.75
CA ILE A 216 26.50 -3.88 -19.12
C ILE A 216 26.69 -5.15 -19.97
N LEU A 217 25.62 -5.66 -20.60
CA LEU A 217 25.63 -6.89 -21.42
C LEU A 217 25.81 -6.61 -22.92
N GLY A 218 25.60 -5.36 -23.36
CA GLY A 218 25.78 -4.96 -24.77
C GLY A 218 24.88 -5.71 -25.76
N ASP A 219 25.41 -5.98 -26.96
CA ASP A 219 24.69 -6.58 -28.09
C ASP A 219 24.37 -8.08 -27.93
N VAL A 220 24.51 -8.62 -26.72
CA VAL A 220 23.98 -9.95 -26.33
C VAL A 220 22.46 -9.93 -26.26
N LEU A 221 21.84 -8.76 -26.02
CA LEU A 221 20.39 -8.55 -25.99
C LEU A 221 19.78 -8.56 -27.40
N LYS A 222 19.82 -9.70 -28.08
CA LYS A 222 19.11 -9.94 -29.35
C LYS A 222 17.78 -10.63 -29.10
N GLU A 223 16.75 -10.21 -29.81
CA GLU A 223 15.40 -10.77 -29.69
C GLU A 223 15.39 -12.29 -29.93
N GLY A 224 14.63 -13.02 -29.13
CA GLY A 224 14.60 -14.49 -29.15
C GLY A 224 15.80 -15.19 -28.50
N THR A 225 16.78 -14.47 -27.96
CA THR A 225 17.82 -15.07 -27.10
C THR A 225 17.36 -15.15 -25.65
N LYS A 226 17.94 -16.11 -24.91
CA LYS A 226 17.75 -16.26 -23.46
C LYS A 226 19.05 -15.95 -22.74
N VAL A 227 18.95 -15.18 -21.67
CA VAL A 227 20.09 -14.67 -20.89
C VAL A 227 20.00 -15.21 -19.47
N ALA A 228 21.06 -15.89 -19.03
CA ALA A 228 21.22 -16.25 -17.62
C ALA A 228 21.67 -15.02 -16.83
N VAL A 229 20.92 -14.63 -15.80
CA VAL A 229 21.27 -13.55 -14.88
C VAL A 229 21.35 -14.02 -13.45
N ASN A 230 22.07 -13.26 -12.63
CA ASN A 230 22.14 -13.49 -11.19
C ASN A 230 20.77 -13.17 -10.54
N PRO A 231 20.24 -14.01 -9.62
CA PRO A 231 18.95 -13.77 -8.94
C PRO A 231 18.82 -12.40 -8.26
N LEU A 232 19.95 -11.79 -7.84
CA LEU A 232 20.01 -10.43 -7.29
C LEU A 232 19.31 -9.39 -8.20
N VAL A 233 19.36 -9.56 -9.52
CA VAL A 233 18.70 -8.64 -10.48
C VAL A 233 17.19 -8.59 -10.24
N ILE A 234 16.56 -9.74 -10.04
CA ILE A 234 15.10 -9.86 -9.88
C ILE A 234 14.68 -9.42 -8.48
N TRP A 235 15.44 -9.79 -7.45
CA TRP A 235 15.16 -9.39 -6.07
C TRP A 235 15.32 -7.86 -5.87
N ALA A 236 16.33 -7.26 -6.50
CA ALA A 236 16.53 -5.81 -6.52
C ALA A 236 15.47 -5.09 -7.34
N TRP A 237 15.10 -5.60 -8.53
CA TRP A 237 13.99 -5.06 -9.33
C TRP A 237 12.67 -5.07 -8.56
N SER A 238 12.36 -6.16 -7.83
CA SER A 238 11.16 -6.23 -7.00
C SER A 238 11.16 -5.16 -5.89
N GLY A 239 12.32 -4.87 -5.29
CA GLY A 239 12.46 -3.78 -4.33
C GLY A 239 12.32 -2.38 -4.96
N LEU A 240 12.88 -2.17 -6.17
CA LEU A 240 12.69 -0.94 -6.95
C LEU A 240 11.22 -0.72 -7.31
N LEU A 241 10.50 -1.77 -7.69
CA LEU A 241 9.07 -1.72 -8.00
C LEU A 241 8.25 -1.29 -6.78
N ILE A 242 8.47 -1.90 -5.60
CA ILE A 242 7.79 -1.52 -4.36
C ILE A 242 8.07 -0.04 -4.02
N ASN A 243 9.33 0.39 -4.13
CA ASN A 243 9.73 1.77 -3.88
C ASN A 243 9.11 2.76 -4.88
N ALA A 244 8.88 2.34 -6.14
CA ALA A 244 8.16 3.11 -7.14
C ALA A 244 6.65 3.20 -6.84
N LEU A 245 6.03 2.14 -6.31
CA LEU A 245 4.63 2.16 -5.85
C LEU A 245 4.43 3.12 -4.68
N ASN A 246 5.32 3.13 -3.67
CA ASN A 246 5.32 4.16 -2.62
C ASN A 246 5.51 5.59 -3.16
N SER A 247 6.04 5.75 -4.38
CA SER A 247 6.24 7.03 -5.05
C SER A 247 5.06 7.49 -5.92
N ILE A 248 3.94 6.74 -5.95
CA ILE A 248 2.71 7.13 -6.65
C ILE A 248 2.06 8.33 -5.94
N PRO A 249 1.57 9.36 -6.68
CA PRO A 249 1.01 10.59 -6.11
C PRO A 249 -0.43 10.44 -5.55
N ALA A 250 -0.66 9.45 -4.68
CA ALA A 250 -1.98 9.13 -4.12
C ALA A 250 -1.98 8.95 -2.59
N GLY A 251 -3.07 9.38 -1.94
CA GLY A 251 -3.37 9.09 -0.52
C GLY A 251 -2.24 9.43 0.48
N GLU A 252 -2.03 8.54 1.45
CA GLU A 252 -0.97 8.65 2.47
C GLU A 252 0.43 8.22 1.96
N LEU A 253 0.58 7.79 0.70
CA LEU A 253 1.88 7.37 0.15
C LEU A 253 2.87 8.54 0.05
N ASP A 254 4.16 8.22 -0.05
CA ASP A 254 5.19 9.26 -0.10
C ASP A 254 5.15 10.09 -1.37
N GLY A 255 4.75 9.51 -2.50
CA GLY A 255 4.39 10.29 -3.69
C GLY A 255 3.24 11.27 -3.42
N GLY A 256 2.19 10.84 -2.72
CA GLY A 256 1.09 11.72 -2.29
C GLY A 256 1.57 12.87 -1.40
N ARG A 257 2.48 12.58 -0.46
CA ARG A 257 3.11 13.58 0.43
C ARG A 257 4.05 14.54 -0.33
N ILE A 258 4.81 14.04 -1.31
CA ILE A 258 5.64 14.85 -2.21
C ILE A 258 4.74 15.82 -2.99
N SER A 259 3.67 15.34 -3.61
CA SER A 259 2.70 16.19 -4.33
C SER A 259 2.02 17.21 -3.41
N GLN A 260 1.62 16.80 -2.21
CA GLN A 260 1.05 17.71 -1.19
C GLN A 260 2.07 18.76 -0.72
N ALA A 261 3.36 18.46 -0.68
CA ALA A 261 4.38 19.42 -0.30
C ALA A 261 4.72 20.40 -1.44
N LEU A 262 4.69 19.94 -2.69
CA LEU A 262 4.94 20.76 -3.89
C LEU A 262 3.74 21.68 -4.20
N TRP A 263 2.64 21.14 -4.72
CA TRP A 263 1.43 21.90 -5.08
C TRP A 263 0.65 22.35 -3.84
N GLY A 264 0.34 21.38 -2.96
CA GLY A 264 -0.42 21.59 -1.73
C GLY A 264 -1.91 21.83 -1.92
N ARG A 265 -2.58 22.21 -0.83
CA ARG A 265 -4.05 22.12 -0.64
C ARG A 265 -4.93 23.04 -1.53
N LYS A 266 -4.41 23.66 -2.59
CA LYS A 266 -5.26 24.29 -3.63
C LYS A 266 -5.58 23.34 -4.80
N GLU A 267 -4.75 22.32 -5.08
CA GLU A 267 -4.87 21.51 -6.32
C GLU A 267 -4.74 19.99 -6.11
N VAL A 268 -4.60 19.50 -4.87
CA VAL A 268 -4.77 18.05 -4.57
C VAL A 268 -6.25 17.73 -4.40
N ALA A 269 -6.99 17.95 -5.49
CA ALA A 269 -8.41 17.65 -5.68
C ALA A 269 -8.63 17.08 -7.10
N LEU A 270 -7.75 16.16 -7.49
CA LEU A 270 -7.83 15.36 -8.72
C LEU A 270 -8.15 13.88 -8.40
N GLU A 271 -8.85 13.66 -7.28
CA GLU A 271 -9.56 12.41 -6.94
C GLU A 271 -11.09 12.62 -6.89
N ASP A 272 -11.57 13.72 -7.48
CA ASP A 272 -12.95 13.82 -7.96
C ASP A 272 -12.90 13.71 -9.49
N CYS A 273 -12.96 12.47 -9.99
CA CYS A 273 -13.03 12.22 -11.43
C CYS A 273 -14.38 12.70 -11.94
N HIS A 274 -14.42 13.92 -12.48
CA HIS A 274 -15.54 14.44 -13.27
C HIS A 274 -15.64 13.66 -14.60
N MET A 275 -16.10 12.41 -14.50
CA MET A 275 -16.55 11.60 -15.61
C MET A 275 -17.67 12.37 -16.32
N PRO A 276 -17.54 12.69 -17.62
CA PRO A 276 -18.62 13.33 -18.35
C PRO A 276 -19.84 12.40 -18.32
N SER A 277 -20.99 12.93 -17.91
CA SER A 277 -22.21 12.17 -17.58
C SER A 277 -22.99 11.68 -18.82
N ASP A 278 -22.28 11.27 -19.87
CA ASP A 278 -22.80 10.96 -21.21
C ASP A 278 -22.26 9.61 -21.76
N VAL A 279 -22.04 8.63 -20.88
CA VAL A 279 -21.83 7.22 -21.29
C VAL A 279 -22.86 6.33 -20.59
N ASN A 280 -23.94 6.04 -21.31
CA ASN A 280 -25.00 5.14 -20.85
C ASN A 280 -24.65 3.69 -21.21
N LEU A 281 -23.96 2.99 -20.30
CA LEU A 281 -23.67 1.56 -20.37
C LEU A 281 -24.13 0.89 -19.06
N GLY A 282 -25.00 -0.12 -19.17
CA GLY A 282 -25.66 -0.74 -18.03
C GLY A 282 -24.89 -1.89 -17.37
N ASP A 283 -25.34 -2.21 -16.16
CA ASP A 283 -25.31 -3.54 -15.53
C ASP A 283 -23.96 -4.30 -15.48
N THR A 284 -23.00 -3.76 -14.73
CA THR A 284 -22.11 -4.60 -13.90
C THR A 284 -21.86 -3.94 -12.52
N PRO A 285 -21.75 -4.69 -11.42
CA PRO A 285 -21.48 -4.14 -10.09
C PRO A 285 -20.01 -3.70 -9.98
N SER A 286 -19.77 -2.44 -9.61
CA SER A 286 -18.43 -1.86 -9.53
C SER A 286 -17.67 -2.26 -8.26
N PHE A 287 -16.34 -2.11 -8.29
CA PHE A 287 -15.40 -2.59 -7.25
C PHE A 287 -15.17 -1.57 -6.11
N ASP A 288 -15.97 -0.51 -6.04
CA ASP A 288 -15.62 0.75 -5.37
C ASP A 288 -15.68 0.70 -3.84
N ALA A 289 -16.30 -0.34 -3.28
CA ALA A 289 -16.57 -0.46 -1.84
C ALA A 289 -15.33 -0.72 -0.95
N LEU A 290 -14.12 -0.86 -1.52
CA LEU A 290 -12.94 -1.36 -0.80
C LEU A 290 -11.87 -0.29 -0.45
N LEU A 291 -11.94 0.93 -1.00
CA LEU A 291 -10.90 1.95 -0.81
C LEU A 291 -11.38 3.31 -0.28
N LEU A 292 -12.69 3.61 -0.35
CA LEU A 292 -13.27 4.84 0.21
C LEU A 292 -13.56 4.68 1.71
N GLY A 293 -12.50 4.68 2.52
CA GLY A 293 -12.56 4.66 3.98
C GLY A 293 -12.97 6.00 4.62
N ASP A 294 -14.07 6.61 4.18
CA ASP A 294 -14.53 7.90 4.69
C ASP A 294 -15.48 7.77 5.91
N ARG A 295 -15.39 8.73 6.83
CA ARG A 295 -16.07 8.70 8.14
C ARG A 295 -17.48 9.31 8.08
N LEU A 296 -18.44 8.55 7.55
CA LEU A 296 -19.86 8.79 7.90
C LEU A 296 -20.22 8.20 9.27
N SER A 297 -21.21 8.81 9.93
CA SER A 297 -21.40 8.71 11.38
C SER A 297 -22.03 7.39 11.85
N VAL A 298 -21.38 6.73 12.80
CA VAL A 298 -22.02 5.74 13.67
C VAL A 298 -22.99 6.47 14.59
N ASN A 299 -24.26 6.59 14.20
CA ASN A 299 -25.31 7.13 15.06
C ASN A 299 -26.74 6.67 14.66
N ALA A 300 -26.89 5.41 14.23
CA ALA A 300 -28.18 4.83 13.86
C ALA A 300 -28.20 3.28 14.04
N LEU A 301 -27.91 2.79 15.24
CA LEU A 301 -28.12 1.38 15.60
C LEU A 301 -28.47 1.29 17.09
N SER A 302 -29.74 1.55 17.42
CA SER A 302 -30.26 1.22 18.75
C SER A 302 -30.33 -0.30 18.87
N ILE A 303 -29.93 -0.82 20.03
CA ILE A 303 -30.43 -2.10 20.49
C ILE A 303 -31.94 -1.92 20.74
N ASP A 304 -32.74 -2.90 20.30
CA ASP A 304 -34.16 -3.18 20.61
C ASP A 304 -35.04 -3.44 19.36
N THR A 305 -34.90 -4.61 18.74
CA THR A 305 -36.06 -5.39 18.23
C THR A 305 -35.68 -6.83 17.86
N LEU A 306 -36.63 -7.75 18.08
CA LEU A 306 -36.72 -9.09 17.48
C LEU A 306 -35.46 -9.98 17.62
N SER A 307 -35.28 -10.68 18.75
CA SER A 307 -36.03 -11.88 19.18
C SER A 307 -35.86 -13.10 18.26
N SER A 308 -35.61 -14.25 18.90
CA SER A 308 -35.76 -15.57 18.29
C SER A 308 -37.19 -15.75 17.73
N ASP A 309 -37.29 -16.26 16.49
CA ASP A 309 -38.30 -17.22 16.00
C ASP A 309 -38.17 -17.37 14.48
N ALA A 310 -37.14 -18.11 14.03
CA ALA A 310 -36.86 -18.39 12.61
C ALA A 310 -36.30 -19.82 12.38
N LEU A 311 -36.71 -20.77 13.22
CA LEU A 311 -36.43 -22.21 13.05
C LEU A 311 -37.73 -23.00 13.27
N LEU A 312 -38.06 -23.88 12.31
CA LEU A 312 -39.25 -24.76 12.28
C LEU A 312 -40.60 -24.03 12.06
N GLY A 313 -41.45 -24.50 11.13
CA GLY A 313 -42.82 -23.96 11.00
C GLY A 313 -43.56 -24.13 9.67
N ASN A 314 -43.84 -25.37 9.25
CA ASN A 314 -44.99 -25.83 8.43
C ASN A 314 -45.63 -24.97 7.30
N ALA A 315 -45.82 -25.60 6.14
CA ALA A 315 -46.70 -25.12 5.07
C ALA A 315 -48.21 -25.31 5.39
N PRO A 316 -49.10 -24.72 4.57
CA PRO A 316 -50.24 -25.51 4.08
C PRO A 316 -50.49 -25.46 2.56
N LEU A 317 -51.13 -26.55 2.11
CA LEU A 317 -51.51 -26.97 0.77
C LEU A 317 -52.29 -25.96 -0.11
N GLY A 318 -52.11 -26.08 -1.43
CA GLY A 318 -53.03 -25.59 -2.46
C GLY A 318 -52.75 -26.23 -3.84
N ASN A 319 -53.71 -26.97 -4.41
CA ASN A 319 -53.62 -27.59 -5.75
C ASN A 319 -53.73 -26.51 -6.86
N THR A 320 -53.38 -26.73 -8.13
CA THR A 320 -53.24 -27.96 -8.96
C THR A 320 -52.08 -27.74 -9.98
N LEU A 321 -51.82 -28.45 -11.10
CA LEU A 321 -52.57 -29.35 -12.01
C LEU A 321 -51.67 -30.54 -12.48
N LEU A 322 -51.95 -31.12 -13.65
CA LEU A 322 -51.17 -32.21 -14.30
C LEU A 322 -50.11 -31.65 -15.29
N GLY A 323 -49.07 -32.41 -15.69
CA GLY A 323 -48.74 -33.79 -15.30
C GLY A 323 -47.60 -34.43 -16.12
N ASP A 324 -47.69 -35.76 -16.27
CA ASP A 324 -46.88 -36.71 -17.05
C ASP A 324 -45.40 -36.96 -16.65
N ALA A 325 -45.23 -38.08 -15.94
CA ALA A 325 -43.99 -38.87 -15.82
C ALA A 325 -44.15 -40.19 -16.64
N PRO A 326 -43.08 -40.98 -16.87
CA PRO A 326 -42.50 -41.88 -15.85
C PRO A 326 -40.94 -41.77 -15.80
N SER A 327 -40.18 -42.11 -14.75
CA SER A 327 -39.94 -43.42 -14.09
C SER A 327 -39.65 -44.56 -15.10
N VAL A 328 -38.77 -45.56 -14.91
CA VAL A 328 -38.14 -46.30 -13.78
C VAL A 328 -36.70 -46.69 -14.26
N GLY A 329 -35.65 -47.05 -13.52
CA GLY A 329 -35.42 -47.39 -12.10
C GLY A 329 -34.76 -48.79 -11.96
N ALA A 330 -33.58 -48.89 -11.32
CA ALA A 330 -32.77 -50.12 -11.16
C ALA A 330 -32.19 -50.69 -12.50
N LEU A 331 -31.11 -51.49 -12.56
CA LEU A 331 -30.64 -52.57 -11.67
C LEU A 331 -29.09 -52.64 -11.48
N LEU A 332 -28.65 -53.62 -10.68
CA LEU A 332 -27.27 -53.91 -10.28
C LEU A 332 -26.58 -54.93 -11.21
N GLY A 333 -25.25 -54.97 -11.17
CA GLY A 333 -24.40 -55.99 -11.82
C GLY A 333 -23.81 -55.54 -13.17
N ASP A 334 -22.66 -56.03 -13.62
CA ASP A 334 -21.74 -57.02 -13.01
C ASP A 334 -20.27 -56.71 -13.38
N ALA A 335 -19.32 -57.43 -12.80
CA ALA A 335 -17.89 -57.17 -12.92
C ALA A 335 -17.20 -57.88 -14.12
N SER A 336 -15.94 -57.49 -14.35
CA SER A 336 -14.92 -58.21 -15.16
C SER A 336 -15.16 -58.34 -16.68
N SER A 337 -14.34 -57.65 -17.47
CA SER A 337 -13.26 -58.32 -18.23
C SER A 337 -12.28 -57.33 -18.91
N MET A 338 -11.03 -57.77 -19.05
CA MET A 338 -10.12 -57.73 -20.24
C MET A 338 -10.19 -56.58 -21.29
N THR A 339 -9.15 -56.25 -22.07
CA THR A 339 -7.67 -56.51 -22.13
C THR A 339 -7.15 -55.74 -23.36
N GLN A 340 -5.93 -55.15 -23.34
CA GLN A 340 -5.12 -54.66 -24.49
C GLN A 340 -5.83 -53.93 -25.68
N ARG A 341 -5.38 -52.76 -26.10
CA ARG A 341 -4.00 -52.42 -26.49
C ARG A 341 -3.70 -50.94 -26.29
#